data_AF-A0A2G9RBD0-F1
#
_entry.id   AF-A0A2G9RBD0-F1
#
_cell.length_a   1.000
_cell.length_b   1.000
_cell.length_c   1.000
_cell.angle_alpha   90.00
_cell.angle_beta   90.00
_cell.angle_gamma   90.00
#
_symmetry.space_group_name_H-M   'P 1'
#
loop_
_entity.id
_entity.type
_entity.pdbx_description
1 polymer ?
#
loop_
_entity_poly.entity_id
_entity_poly.type
_entity_poly.pdbx_seq_one_letter_code
_entity_poly.pdbx_strand_id
1 'polypeptide(L)'
;MGPGFPGRRGDRGKPGTPGLPGERGPSGNPGAQGYQGYPGPQGRPGVSSQPGVKGEPGPFGLPGIVGERGPPGDRGLQGFTGIPGYPGLKGQKGQQGIIGNFGLPGFSGDTGPKGPKGDRGATGLQGAPGQPGLPPVPLHMKVDSGPVGAFGIVGPQGIQGDMGPRGPEGAKGVQGPQGKVGVPGIPGRSAAPGARGDLGSMGQRGPEGARGTSGVPGSAGHPGMPGRSVNIGYLLVKHSQTDQEPMCPVGMAKLWSGYSLLYFEGQEKAHNQDLGLAGSCLQRFSTMPFLYCNPGDVCYYASRNDKSYWLSTTAPLPMMPVVEDEIKPYISRCTVCEAPAVAIAVHSQDSSIPFCPEGWRSLWIGYSFLMHTAAGDEGGGQSLSSPGSCLEDFRATPFIECNGARGTCHYFANKYSFWLTTIDDNFHSSPSSDTLKAGLIRTHISRCQVCMKYL
;
A
#
# COMPACT_ATOMS: atom_id res chain seq x y z
N MET A 1 76.58 59.85 3.09
CA MET A 1 75.79 59.39 1.94
C MET A 1 76.36 58.07 1.46
N GLY A 2 75.49 57.08 1.27
CA GLY A 2 75.75 55.78 0.67
C GLY A 2 74.43 54.99 0.73
N PRO A 3 73.62 54.96 -0.35
CA PRO A 3 72.25 54.42 -0.29
C PRO A 3 72.26 52.90 -0.15
N GLY A 4 71.36 52.38 0.70
CA GLY A 4 71.18 50.94 0.94
C GLY A 4 70.72 50.19 -0.31
N PHE A 5 71.26 48.98 -0.49
CA PHE A 5 70.92 48.10 -1.61
C PHE A 5 69.44 47.68 -1.55
N PRO A 6 68.70 47.74 -2.66
CA PRO A 6 67.32 47.27 -2.71
C PRO A 6 67.23 45.76 -2.48
N GLY A 7 66.29 45.34 -1.61
CA GLY A 7 66.01 43.93 -1.34
C GLY A 7 65.62 43.17 -2.60
N ARG A 8 66.10 41.93 -2.73
CA ARG A 8 65.80 41.05 -3.88
C ARG A 8 64.29 40.84 -4.01
N ARG A 9 63.76 41.10 -5.21
CA ARG A 9 62.36 40.82 -5.59
C ARG A 9 62.12 39.31 -5.46
N GLY A 10 61.11 38.92 -4.68
CA GLY A 10 60.72 37.51 -4.50
C GLY A 10 60.29 36.85 -5.82
N ASP A 11 60.58 35.57 -5.95
CA ASP A 11 60.27 34.79 -7.15
C ASP A 11 58.77 34.70 -7.39
N ARG A 12 58.38 34.77 -8.67
CA ARG A 12 56.98 34.67 -9.12
C ARG A 12 56.45 33.27 -8.80
N GLY A 13 55.32 33.19 -8.09
CA GLY A 13 54.66 31.92 -7.76
C GLY A 13 54.33 31.09 -9.00
N LYS A 14 54.49 29.77 -8.91
CA LYS A 14 54.23 28.83 -10.00
C LYS A 14 52.75 28.89 -10.43
N PRO A 15 52.43 28.78 -11.73
CA PRO A 15 51.04 28.67 -12.20
C PRO A 15 50.34 27.47 -11.57
N GLY A 16 49.07 27.63 -11.20
CA GLY A 16 48.23 26.55 -10.69
C GLY A 16 48.01 25.45 -11.73
N THR A 17 47.97 24.20 -11.28
CA THR A 17 47.71 23.03 -12.14
C THR A 17 46.27 23.05 -12.67
N PRO A 18 46.03 22.68 -13.94
CA PRO A 18 44.67 22.52 -14.48
C PRO A 18 43.88 21.47 -13.68
N GLY A 19 42.57 21.71 -13.48
CA GLY A 19 41.68 20.78 -12.81
C GLY A 19 41.52 19.47 -13.60
N LEU A 20 41.39 18.35 -12.88
CA LEU A 20 41.18 17.03 -13.47
C LEU A 20 39.83 16.95 -14.21
N PRO A 21 39.76 16.28 -15.38
CA PRO A 21 38.49 16.00 -16.05
C PRO A 21 37.56 15.16 -15.15
N GLY A 22 36.26 15.48 -15.14
CA GLY A 22 35.26 14.74 -14.37
C GLY A 22 35.19 13.26 -14.80
N GLU A 23 35.01 12.37 -13.82
CA GLU A 23 34.92 10.94 -14.07
C GLU A 23 33.71 10.58 -14.94
N ARG A 24 33.92 9.69 -15.90
CA ARG A 24 32.87 9.12 -16.75
C ARG A 24 31.98 8.22 -15.88
N GLY A 25 30.68 8.48 -15.90
CA GLY A 25 29.70 7.65 -15.17
C GLY A 25 29.79 6.16 -15.54
N PRO A 26 29.46 5.25 -14.62
CA PRO A 26 29.60 3.81 -14.84
C PRO A 26 28.68 3.33 -15.97
N SER A 27 29.18 2.40 -16.79
CA SER A 27 28.38 1.69 -17.79
C SER A 27 27.28 0.85 -17.13
N GLY A 28 26.07 0.89 -17.69
CA GLY A 28 24.96 0.06 -17.23
C GLY A 28 25.25 -1.44 -17.39
N ASN A 29 24.74 -2.24 -16.45
CA ASN A 29 24.91 -3.69 -16.45
C ASN A 29 24.20 -4.33 -17.66
N PRO A 30 24.78 -5.38 -18.30
CA PRO A 30 24.09 -6.16 -19.30
C PRO A 30 22.85 -6.86 -18.74
N GLY A 31 21.76 -6.92 -19.53
CA GLY A 31 20.56 -7.66 -19.16
C GLY A 31 20.80 -9.16 -19.02
N ALA A 32 20.08 -9.81 -18.10
CA ALA A 32 20.20 -11.24 -17.85
C ALA A 32 19.84 -12.09 -19.09
N GLN A 33 20.61 -13.16 -19.32
CA GLN A 33 20.44 -14.08 -20.43
C GLN A 33 19.16 -14.93 -20.26
N GLY A 34 18.30 -14.96 -21.27
CA GLY A 34 17.11 -15.81 -21.29
C GLY A 34 17.46 -17.30 -21.46
N TYR A 35 16.70 -18.18 -20.79
CA TYR A 35 16.86 -19.63 -20.89
C TYR A 35 16.45 -20.14 -22.28
N GLN A 36 17.19 -21.14 -22.79
CA GLN A 36 16.94 -21.80 -24.08
C GLN A 36 15.73 -22.75 -23.97
N GLY A 37 14.78 -22.65 -24.90
CA GLY A 37 13.64 -23.57 -25.00
C GLY A 37 14.05 -24.95 -25.53
N TYR A 38 13.40 -26.00 -25.02
CA TYR A 38 13.61 -27.38 -25.47
C TYR A 38 13.12 -27.61 -26.92
N PRO A 39 13.85 -28.40 -27.75
CA PRO A 39 13.36 -28.82 -29.05
C PRO A 39 12.12 -29.72 -28.93
N GLY A 40 11.11 -29.47 -29.75
CA GLY A 40 9.93 -30.34 -29.87
C GLY A 40 10.27 -31.69 -30.53
N PRO A 41 9.57 -32.78 -30.18
CA PRO A 41 9.84 -34.08 -30.78
C PRO A 41 9.44 -34.13 -32.26
N GLN A 42 10.26 -34.77 -33.09
CA GLN A 42 10.03 -34.97 -34.52
C GLN A 42 8.86 -35.96 -34.75
N GLY A 43 7.89 -35.56 -35.58
CA GLY A 43 6.72 -36.37 -35.93
C GLY A 43 7.06 -37.59 -36.80
N ARG A 44 6.33 -38.70 -36.60
CA ARG A 44 6.50 -39.96 -37.33
C ARG A 44 5.94 -39.85 -38.77
N PRO A 45 6.70 -40.24 -39.81
CA PRO A 45 6.17 -40.40 -41.18
C PRO A 45 5.16 -41.56 -41.31
N GLY A 46 4.19 -41.41 -42.21
CA GLY A 46 3.08 -42.33 -42.44
C GLY A 46 3.44 -43.64 -43.14
N VAL A 47 2.55 -44.63 -42.99
CA VAL A 47 2.70 -46.03 -43.42
C VAL A 47 1.82 -46.35 -44.63
N SER A 48 2.40 -46.96 -45.66
CA SER A 48 1.83 -47.93 -46.64
C SER A 48 3.02 -48.43 -47.49
N SER A 49 3.25 -49.69 -47.86
CA SER A 49 2.56 -51.00 -47.80
C SER A 49 3.63 -52.13 -47.86
N GLN A 50 3.35 -53.32 -47.33
CA GLN A 50 4.13 -54.58 -47.42
C GLN A 50 4.13 -55.21 -48.84
N PRO A 51 4.85 -56.33 -49.18
CA PRO A 51 5.74 -57.23 -48.38
C PRO A 51 7.06 -57.69 -49.08
N GLY A 52 7.99 -58.31 -48.31
CA GLY A 52 9.17 -59.03 -48.86
C GLY A 52 10.12 -59.70 -47.83
N VAL A 53 9.68 -60.83 -47.30
CA VAL A 53 10.31 -61.99 -46.59
C VAL A 53 11.83 -62.08 -46.26
N LYS A 54 12.10 -62.27 -44.96
CA LYS A 54 13.08 -63.12 -44.18
C LYS A 54 14.58 -63.27 -44.56
N GLY A 55 15.45 -63.01 -43.56
CA GLY A 55 16.78 -63.61 -43.35
C GLY A 55 17.26 -63.41 -41.89
N GLU A 56 17.84 -64.45 -41.29
CA GLU A 56 17.98 -64.73 -39.84
C GLU A 56 19.17 -64.06 -39.10
N PRO A 57 19.20 -64.12 -37.73
CA PRO A 57 19.92 -63.19 -36.85
C PRO A 57 21.35 -63.62 -36.43
N GLY A 58 22.16 -62.64 -36.02
CA GLY A 58 23.48 -62.84 -35.39
C GLY A 58 23.60 -62.19 -33.99
N PRO A 59 24.53 -62.65 -33.13
CA PRO A 59 24.32 -62.77 -31.68
C PRO A 59 24.86 -61.61 -30.80
N PHE A 60 24.52 -61.72 -29.50
CA PHE A 60 24.61 -60.78 -28.38
C PHE A 60 25.92 -60.02 -28.12
N GLY A 61 25.77 -58.80 -27.59
CA GLY A 61 26.75 -58.07 -26.77
C GLY A 61 26.13 -57.71 -25.40
N LEU A 62 26.95 -57.77 -24.34
CA LEU A 62 26.60 -57.89 -22.91
C LEU A 62 25.80 -56.72 -22.29
N PRO A 63 25.06 -56.96 -21.18
CA PRO A 63 24.31 -55.92 -20.47
C PRO A 63 25.23 -54.93 -19.75
N GLY A 64 25.01 -53.64 -19.98
CA GLY A 64 25.54 -52.57 -19.11
C GLY A 64 24.68 -52.42 -17.86
N ILE A 65 25.35 -52.45 -16.71
CA ILE A 65 24.87 -52.22 -15.34
C ILE A 65 23.91 -51.02 -15.23
N VAL A 66 22.77 -51.24 -14.56
CA VAL A 66 21.82 -50.20 -14.15
C VAL A 66 22.49 -49.29 -13.13
N GLY A 67 22.64 -48.01 -13.45
CA GLY A 67 22.94 -46.98 -12.45
C GLY A 67 21.70 -46.71 -11.61
N GLU A 68 21.87 -46.67 -10.28
CA GLU A 68 20.80 -46.38 -9.33
C GLU A 68 20.13 -45.02 -9.61
N ARG A 69 18.80 -44.99 -9.49
CA ARG A 69 18.02 -43.75 -9.49
C ARG A 69 18.44 -42.94 -8.25
N GLY A 70 18.97 -41.73 -8.46
CA GLY A 70 19.22 -40.80 -7.37
C GLY A 70 17.96 -40.50 -6.56
N PRO A 71 18.08 -40.22 -5.25
CA PRO A 71 16.93 -39.97 -4.39
C PRO A 71 16.10 -38.77 -4.88
N PRO A 72 14.76 -38.81 -4.76
CA PRO A 72 13.91 -37.65 -5.02
C PRO A 72 14.34 -36.47 -4.14
N GLY A 73 14.43 -35.27 -4.71
CA GLY A 73 14.74 -34.06 -3.97
C GLY A 73 13.68 -33.73 -2.91
N ASP A 74 14.13 -33.09 -1.83
CA ASP A 74 13.29 -32.75 -0.68
C ASP A 74 12.07 -31.90 -1.06
N ARG A 75 10.91 -32.32 -0.54
CA ARG A 75 9.65 -31.60 -0.68
C ARG A 75 9.70 -30.32 0.17
N GLY A 76 9.35 -29.18 -0.42
CA GLY A 76 9.29 -27.90 0.28
C GLY A 76 8.37 -27.94 1.51
N LEU A 77 8.72 -27.13 2.52
CA LEU A 77 7.97 -26.98 3.76
C LEU A 77 6.51 -26.60 3.48
N GLN A 78 5.61 -27.48 3.89
CA GLN A 78 4.17 -27.27 3.88
C GLN A 78 3.79 -26.29 5.00
N GLY A 79 2.95 -25.30 4.68
CA GLY A 79 2.47 -24.30 5.64
C GLY A 79 1.75 -24.92 6.84
N PHE A 80 1.81 -24.23 7.98
CA PHE A 80 1.16 -24.64 9.22
C PHE A 80 -0.34 -24.86 9.03
N THR A 81 -0.80 -26.08 9.29
CA THR A 81 -2.22 -26.44 9.40
C THR A 81 -2.80 -25.89 10.69
N GLY A 82 -4.02 -25.35 10.63
CA GLY A 82 -4.75 -24.80 11.77
C GLY A 82 -5.02 -25.83 12.88
N ILE A 83 -5.19 -25.32 14.10
CA ILE A 83 -5.48 -26.10 15.30
C ILE A 83 -6.79 -26.91 15.09
N PRO A 84 -6.79 -28.23 15.34
CA PRO A 84 -8.01 -29.05 15.24
C PRO A 84 -9.09 -28.58 16.24
N GLY A 85 -10.34 -28.50 15.79
CA GLY A 85 -11.49 -28.26 16.67
C GLY A 85 -11.70 -29.40 17.68
N TYR A 86 -12.25 -29.07 18.85
CA TYR A 86 -12.56 -30.04 19.90
C TYR A 86 -13.46 -31.18 19.39
N PRO A 87 -13.26 -32.44 19.85
CA PRO A 87 -14.13 -33.55 19.49
C PRO A 87 -15.58 -33.29 19.93
N GLY A 88 -16.54 -33.48 19.02
CA GLY A 88 -17.96 -33.40 19.33
C GLY A 88 -18.39 -34.49 20.34
N LEU A 89 -19.34 -34.14 21.21
CA LEU A 89 -19.95 -35.06 22.16
C LEU A 89 -20.56 -36.28 21.43
N LYS A 90 -20.24 -37.47 21.93
CA LYS A 90 -20.66 -38.76 21.38
C LYS A 90 -22.19 -38.85 21.32
N GLY A 91 -22.74 -38.91 20.11
CA GLY A 91 -24.18 -39.11 19.87
C GLY A 91 -24.67 -40.45 20.42
N GLN A 92 -25.88 -40.44 20.98
CA GLN A 92 -26.56 -41.66 21.44
C GLN A 92 -26.83 -42.62 20.28
N LYS A 93 -26.71 -43.91 20.58
CA LYS A 93 -26.84 -45.04 19.64
C LYS A 93 -28.27 -45.11 19.07
N GLY A 94 -28.42 -44.77 17.79
CA GLY A 94 -29.65 -45.02 17.04
C GLY A 94 -29.87 -46.52 16.79
N GLN A 95 -31.13 -46.94 16.84
CA GLN A 95 -31.58 -48.33 16.75
C GLN A 95 -31.31 -48.96 15.38
N GLN A 96 -31.09 -50.28 15.39
CA GLN A 96 -30.83 -51.09 14.21
C GLN A 96 -32.10 -51.26 13.37
N GLY A 97 -32.00 -50.96 12.07
CA GLY A 97 -33.11 -51.09 11.13
C GLY A 97 -32.67 -51.45 9.71
N ILE A 98 -33.00 -52.69 9.35
CA ILE A 98 -33.24 -53.31 8.03
C ILE A 98 -32.09 -53.38 7.00
N ILE A 99 -31.72 -54.61 6.67
CA ILE A 99 -30.85 -55.00 5.56
C ILE A 99 -31.58 -54.73 4.24
N GLY A 100 -30.98 -53.93 3.36
CA GLY A 100 -31.46 -53.68 2.00
C GLY A 100 -30.34 -53.80 0.97
N ASN A 101 -30.49 -54.81 0.09
CA ASN A 101 -29.86 -55.11 -1.21
C ASN A 101 -28.41 -54.68 -1.49
N PHE A 102 -27.57 -55.68 -1.76
CA PHE A 102 -26.26 -55.49 -2.41
C PHE A 102 -26.43 -55.10 -3.90
N GLY A 103 -25.97 -53.89 -4.21
CA GLY A 103 -25.02 -53.57 -5.29
C GLY A 103 -25.46 -53.63 -6.76
N LEU A 104 -25.51 -52.46 -7.40
CA LEU A 104 -25.08 -52.29 -8.80
C LEU A 104 -23.71 -51.58 -8.79
N PRO A 105 -22.69 -52.08 -9.53
CA PRO A 105 -21.41 -51.38 -9.68
C PRO A 105 -21.62 -49.98 -10.27
N GLY A 106 -21.07 -48.95 -9.63
CA GLY A 106 -21.08 -47.60 -10.18
C GLY A 106 -20.27 -47.52 -11.49
N PHE A 107 -20.86 -46.91 -12.51
CA PHE A 107 -20.23 -46.65 -13.80
C PHE A 107 -18.96 -45.79 -13.65
N SER A 108 -17.96 -46.06 -14.49
CA SER A 108 -16.78 -45.19 -14.62
C SER A 108 -17.23 -43.79 -15.06
N GLY A 109 -16.70 -42.75 -14.41
CA GLY A 109 -17.03 -41.36 -14.75
C GLY A 109 -16.66 -41.03 -16.20
N ASP A 110 -17.58 -40.35 -16.88
CA ASP A 110 -17.41 -39.92 -18.27
C ASP A 110 -16.19 -38.99 -18.43
N THR A 111 -15.46 -39.18 -19.53
CA THR A 111 -14.40 -38.26 -19.94
C THR A 111 -15.02 -36.90 -20.26
N GLY A 112 -14.52 -35.83 -19.62
CA GLY A 112 -15.05 -34.48 -19.81
C GLY A 112 -15.09 -34.05 -21.28
N PRO A 113 -16.11 -33.28 -21.70
CA PRO A 113 -16.29 -32.90 -23.08
C PRO A 113 -15.13 -32.04 -23.59
N LYS A 114 -14.66 -32.34 -24.80
CA LYS A 114 -13.66 -31.56 -25.52
C LYS A 114 -14.25 -30.17 -25.81
N GLY A 115 -13.55 -29.11 -25.42
CA GLY A 115 -13.99 -27.73 -25.59
C GLY A 115 -14.32 -27.40 -27.05
N PRO A 116 -15.32 -26.52 -27.31
CA PRO A 116 -15.75 -26.18 -28.65
C PRO A 116 -14.64 -25.46 -29.44
N LYS A 117 -14.55 -25.78 -30.73
CA LYS A 117 -13.67 -25.09 -31.69
C LYS A 117 -14.24 -23.69 -31.92
N GLY A 118 -13.40 -22.65 -31.79
CA GLY A 118 -13.82 -21.26 -31.96
C GLY A 118 -14.45 -20.99 -33.32
N ASP A 119 -15.53 -20.21 -33.32
CA ASP A 119 -16.31 -19.87 -34.50
C ASP A 119 -15.54 -18.96 -35.47
N ARG A 120 -15.77 -19.18 -36.77
CA ARG A 120 -15.26 -18.35 -37.86
C ARG A 120 -16.02 -17.02 -37.85
N GLY A 121 -15.28 -15.90 -37.86
CA GLY A 121 -15.87 -14.55 -37.81
C GLY A 121 -16.95 -14.31 -38.87
N ALA A 122 -18.00 -13.61 -38.48
CA ALA A 122 -19.17 -13.33 -39.31
C ALA A 122 -18.80 -12.51 -40.56
N THR A 123 -19.33 -12.93 -41.72
CA THR A 123 -19.30 -12.17 -42.96
C THR A 123 -20.06 -10.86 -42.77
N GLY A 124 -19.47 -9.73 -43.18
CA GLY A 124 -20.06 -8.40 -43.02
C GLY A 124 -21.44 -8.27 -43.67
N LEU A 125 -22.35 -7.57 -42.99
CA LEU A 125 -23.71 -7.32 -43.45
C LEU A 125 -23.72 -6.42 -44.69
N GLN A 126 -24.48 -6.82 -45.70
CA GLN A 126 -24.76 -6.03 -46.89
C GLN A 126 -25.63 -4.81 -46.52
N GLY A 127 -25.22 -3.61 -46.93
CA GLY A 127 -25.92 -2.37 -46.63
C GLY A 127 -27.35 -2.34 -47.19
N ALA A 128 -28.28 -1.75 -46.43
CA ALA A 128 -29.69 -1.66 -46.80
C ALA A 128 -29.91 -0.80 -48.07
N PRO A 129 -30.86 -1.16 -48.95
CA PRO A 129 -31.24 -0.33 -50.09
C PRO A 129 -31.79 1.03 -49.65
N GLY A 130 -31.40 2.10 -50.35
CA GLY A 130 -31.84 3.47 -50.05
C GLY A 130 -33.35 3.68 -50.24
N GLN A 131 -33.95 4.45 -49.33
CA GLN A 131 -35.39 4.78 -49.38
C GLN A 131 -35.74 5.67 -50.59
N PRO A 132 -36.91 5.47 -51.22
CA PRO A 132 -37.42 6.36 -52.27
C PRO A 132 -37.73 7.77 -51.74
N GLY A 133 -37.41 8.79 -52.54
CA GLY A 133 -37.66 10.20 -52.22
C GLY A 133 -39.13 10.62 -52.25
N LEU A 134 -39.48 11.58 -51.39
CA LEU A 134 -40.81 12.20 -51.27
C LEU A 134 -41.12 13.14 -52.46
N PRO A 135 -42.41 13.26 -52.88
CA PRO A 135 -42.84 14.11 -53.99
C PRO A 135 -42.90 15.62 -53.65
N PRO A 136 -43.00 16.51 -54.67
CA PRO A 136 -42.63 17.93 -54.53
C PRO A 136 -43.78 18.82 -54.06
N VAL A 137 -43.43 19.89 -53.34
CA VAL A 137 -44.28 21.06 -53.08
C VAL A 137 -43.76 22.21 -53.94
N PRO A 138 -44.58 22.86 -54.78
CA PRO A 138 -44.13 24.01 -55.57
C PRO A 138 -44.40 25.32 -54.81
N LEU A 139 -43.56 26.33 -55.03
CA LEU A 139 -43.91 27.69 -55.49
C LEU A 139 -42.67 28.61 -55.49
N HIS A 140 -42.33 29.13 -56.68
CA HIS A 140 -41.75 30.45 -57.01
C HIS A 140 -40.46 30.92 -56.29
N MET A 141 -39.25 30.88 -56.87
CA MET A 141 -38.68 31.60 -58.04
C MET A 141 -38.36 33.10 -57.82
N LYS A 142 -37.08 33.40 -57.50
CA LYS A 142 -36.13 34.26 -58.26
C LYS A 142 -34.82 34.39 -57.44
N VAL A 143 -33.76 33.70 -57.86
CA VAL A 143 -32.56 34.18 -58.60
C VAL A 143 -31.74 35.21 -57.83
N ASP A 144 -30.55 34.80 -57.41
CA ASP A 144 -29.30 35.51 -57.69
C ASP A 144 -28.15 34.51 -57.81
N SER A 145 -27.39 34.64 -58.91
CA SER A 145 -26.23 33.84 -59.23
C SER A 145 -25.03 34.29 -58.38
N GLY A 146 -24.59 33.43 -57.46
CA GLY A 146 -23.32 33.53 -56.73
C GLY A 146 -22.34 32.42 -57.15
N PRO A 147 -21.03 32.61 -56.92
CA PRO A 147 -19.95 31.99 -57.69
C PRO A 147 -19.91 30.45 -57.59
N VAL A 148 -19.37 29.83 -58.65
CA VAL A 148 -19.05 28.40 -58.73
C VAL A 148 -18.33 27.96 -57.46
N GLY A 149 -18.99 27.11 -56.65
CA GLY A 149 -18.42 26.53 -55.46
C GLY A 149 -17.21 25.66 -55.81
N ALA A 150 -16.16 25.76 -54.99
CA ALA A 150 -14.94 24.98 -55.11
C ALA A 150 -15.24 23.48 -55.30
N PHE A 151 -14.47 22.83 -56.19
CA PHE A 151 -14.47 21.38 -56.33
C PHE A 151 -14.38 20.73 -54.94
N GLY A 152 -15.31 19.83 -54.66
CA GLY A 152 -15.27 19.01 -53.45
C GLY A 152 -13.94 18.26 -53.39
N ILE A 153 -13.25 18.40 -52.26
CA ILE A 153 -12.11 17.57 -51.90
C ILE A 153 -12.45 16.10 -52.18
N VAL A 154 -11.69 15.48 -53.09
CA VAL A 154 -11.70 14.03 -53.29
C VAL A 154 -11.37 13.41 -51.94
N GLY A 155 -12.27 12.58 -51.42
CA GLY A 155 -12.04 11.88 -50.16
C GLY A 155 -10.73 11.10 -50.24
N PRO A 156 -9.93 11.07 -49.17
CA PRO A 156 -8.66 10.35 -49.18
C PRO A 156 -8.93 8.89 -49.58
N GLN A 157 -8.23 8.43 -50.62
CA GLN A 157 -8.24 7.03 -51.01
C GLN A 157 -7.87 6.20 -49.78
N GLY A 158 -8.70 5.20 -49.46
CA GLY A 158 -8.50 4.37 -48.27
C GLY A 158 -7.10 3.80 -48.24
N ILE A 159 -6.40 4.01 -47.12
CA ILE A 159 -5.09 3.40 -46.87
C ILE A 159 -5.21 1.89 -47.01
N GLN A 160 -4.48 1.34 -47.99
CA GLN A 160 -4.30 -0.10 -48.11
C GLN A 160 -3.56 -0.56 -46.85
N GLY A 161 -4.15 -1.50 -46.12
CA GLY A 161 -3.58 -1.99 -44.85
C GLY A 161 -2.13 -2.43 -45.03
N ASP A 162 -1.26 -1.96 -44.15
CA ASP A 162 0.16 -2.27 -44.18
C ASP A 162 0.38 -3.78 -44.19
N MET A 163 1.16 -4.24 -45.17
CA MET A 163 1.67 -5.61 -45.18
C MET A 163 2.50 -5.80 -43.92
N GLY A 164 2.15 -6.80 -43.10
CA GLY A 164 2.85 -7.08 -41.85
C GLY A 164 4.37 -7.18 -42.07
N PRO A 165 5.18 -6.73 -41.10
CA PRO A 165 6.62 -6.61 -41.29
C PRO A 165 7.22 -7.97 -41.66
N ARG A 166 7.96 -8.00 -42.78
CA ARG A 166 8.77 -9.15 -43.17
C ARG A 166 9.81 -9.37 -42.07
N GLY A 167 9.83 -10.58 -41.51
CA GLY A 167 10.79 -10.93 -40.46
C GLY A 167 12.22 -10.66 -40.90
N PRO A 168 13.11 -10.21 -39.98
CA PRO A 168 14.48 -9.90 -40.33
C PRO A 168 15.19 -11.13 -40.88
N GLU A 169 15.96 -10.93 -41.95
CA GLU A 169 16.81 -11.97 -42.54
C GLU A 169 17.88 -12.38 -41.51
N GLY A 170 18.02 -13.68 -41.28
CA GLY A 170 18.95 -14.22 -40.29
C GLY A 170 20.39 -13.81 -40.60
N ALA A 171 21.08 -13.24 -39.62
CA ALA A 171 22.48 -12.88 -39.76
C ALA A 171 23.33 -14.11 -40.14
N LYS A 172 24.11 -14.00 -41.23
CA LYS A 172 25.15 -14.97 -41.57
C LYS A 172 26.14 -15.07 -40.41
N GLY A 173 26.45 -16.30 -40.00
CA GLY A 173 27.38 -16.59 -38.91
C GLY A 173 28.75 -15.95 -39.15
N VAL A 174 29.27 -15.29 -38.14
CA VAL A 174 30.62 -14.72 -38.14
C VAL A 174 31.61 -15.89 -38.07
N GLN A 175 32.44 -16.05 -39.09
CA GLN A 175 33.54 -17.01 -39.11
C GLN A 175 34.52 -16.65 -37.98
N GLY A 176 34.87 -17.63 -37.15
CA GLY A 176 35.79 -17.44 -36.03
C GLY A 176 37.15 -16.88 -36.49
N PRO A 177 37.83 -16.09 -35.64
CA PRO A 177 39.11 -15.51 -36.00
C PRO A 177 40.13 -16.61 -36.35
N GLN A 178 40.71 -16.51 -37.55
CA GLN A 178 41.80 -17.35 -38.02
C GLN A 178 42.99 -17.20 -37.07
N GLY A 179 43.52 -18.34 -36.59
CA GLY A 179 44.64 -18.38 -35.65
C GLY A 179 45.87 -17.65 -36.19
N LYS A 180 46.54 -16.88 -35.32
CA LYS A 180 47.79 -16.19 -35.66
C LYS A 180 48.84 -17.22 -36.07
N VAL A 181 49.37 -17.05 -37.28
CA VAL A 181 50.52 -17.82 -37.79
C VAL A 181 51.75 -17.49 -36.95
N GLY A 182 52.42 -18.54 -36.46
CA GLY A 182 53.61 -18.42 -35.62
C GLY A 182 54.80 -17.83 -36.36
N VAL A 183 55.64 -17.11 -35.62
CA VAL A 183 56.90 -16.55 -36.11
C VAL A 183 57.86 -17.70 -36.47
N PRO A 184 58.49 -17.72 -37.65
CA PRO A 184 59.45 -18.74 -38.05
C PRO A 184 60.70 -18.80 -37.15
N GLY A 185 61.15 -20.02 -36.84
CA GLY A 185 62.31 -20.29 -35.99
C GLY A 185 63.66 -20.03 -36.67
N ILE A 186 64.62 -19.53 -35.90
CA ILE A 186 66.03 -19.41 -36.28
C ILE A 186 66.74 -20.74 -35.94
N PRO A 187 67.44 -21.40 -36.88
CA PRO A 187 68.26 -22.57 -36.60
C PRO A 187 69.74 -22.24 -36.37
N GLY A 188 70.35 -22.90 -35.39
CA GLY A 188 71.81 -23.02 -35.24
C GLY A 188 72.25 -23.74 -33.95
N ARG A 189 72.57 -25.04 -34.05
CA ARG A 189 73.20 -25.90 -33.01
C ARG A 189 74.64 -25.44 -32.73
N SER A 190 75.24 -25.55 -31.53
CA SER A 190 75.71 -26.83 -30.96
C SER A 190 76.21 -26.73 -29.51
N ALA A 191 75.85 -27.76 -28.73
CA ALA A 191 76.47 -28.42 -27.56
C ALA A 191 77.07 -27.63 -26.37
N ALA A 192 76.44 -27.84 -25.19
CA ALA A 192 77.10 -28.25 -23.94
C ALA A 192 76.03 -28.85 -22.98
N PRO A 193 76.20 -30.07 -22.42
CA PRO A 193 75.27 -30.60 -21.42
C PRO A 193 75.55 -29.96 -20.06
N GLY A 194 74.53 -29.36 -19.43
CA GLY A 194 74.68 -28.70 -18.13
C GLY A 194 73.40 -28.68 -17.30
N ALA A 195 73.49 -29.36 -16.16
CA ALA A 195 72.74 -29.21 -14.90
C ALA A 195 71.20 -29.21 -14.91
N ARG A 196 70.65 -30.16 -14.13
CA ARG A 196 69.26 -30.22 -13.65
C ARG A 196 68.90 -28.90 -12.93
N GLY A 197 67.96 -28.14 -13.50
CA GLY A 197 67.42 -26.93 -12.89
C GLY A 197 66.35 -27.22 -11.84
N ASP A 198 66.38 -26.45 -10.76
CA ASP A 198 65.57 -26.59 -9.55
C ASP A 198 64.07 -26.32 -9.76
N LEU A 199 63.28 -26.87 -8.82
CA LEU A 199 61.83 -26.72 -8.71
C LEU A 199 61.43 -25.24 -8.70
N GLY A 200 60.56 -24.83 -9.64
CA GLY A 200 60.05 -23.46 -9.71
C GLY A 200 59.35 -23.04 -8.41
N SER A 201 59.71 -21.86 -7.91
CA SER A 201 59.12 -21.25 -6.72
C SER A 201 57.60 -21.05 -6.89
N MET A 202 56.83 -21.52 -5.91
CA MET A 202 55.38 -21.27 -5.78
C MET A 202 55.09 -19.77 -5.85
N GLY A 203 54.13 -19.37 -6.69
CA GLY A 203 53.76 -17.96 -6.90
C GLY A 203 53.33 -17.28 -5.60
N GLN A 204 53.78 -16.04 -5.39
CA GLN A 204 53.39 -15.24 -4.23
C GLN A 204 51.87 -15.02 -4.21
N ARG A 205 51.25 -15.32 -3.06
CA ARG A 205 49.85 -15.01 -2.76
C ARG A 205 49.66 -13.49 -2.88
N GLY A 206 48.67 -13.06 -3.68
CA GLY A 206 48.34 -11.64 -3.83
C GLY A 206 48.01 -10.98 -2.49
N PRO A 207 48.26 -9.66 -2.35
CA PRO A 207 48.03 -8.96 -1.09
C PRO A 207 46.56 -9.05 -0.68
N GLU A 208 46.33 -9.37 0.58
CA GLU A 208 45.00 -9.47 1.19
C GLU A 208 44.31 -8.09 1.13
N GLY A 209 43.08 -8.05 0.63
CA GLY A 209 42.33 -6.81 0.46
C GLY A 209 42.14 -6.08 1.79
N ALA A 210 42.46 -4.78 1.80
CA ALA A 210 42.31 -3.96 3.01
C ALA A 210 40.86 -4.00 3.52
N ARG A 211 40.71 -4.37 4.80
CA ARG A 211 39.41 -4.41 5.48
C ARG A 211 38.79 -3.01 5.45
N GLY A 212 37.57 -2.90 4.92
CA GLY A 212 36.85 -1.63 4.87
C GLY A 212 36.76 -0.99 6.25
N THR A 213 37.01 0.32 6.32
CA THR A 213 36.93 1.09 7.56
C THR A 213 35.53 0.98 8.17
N SER A 214 35.43 0.62 9.45
CA SER A 214 34.16 0.60 10.18
C SER A 214 33.45 1.95 10.05
N GLY A 215 32.14 1.91 9.79
CA GLY A 215 31.32 3.11 9.68
C GLY A 215 31.46 3.99 10.91
N VAL A 216 31.47 5.31 10.70
CA VAL A 216 31.59 6.30 11.78
C VAL A 216 30.44 6.07 12.77
N PRO A 217 30.72 5.89 14.08
CA PRO A 217 29.67 5.77 15.09
C PRO A 217 28.72 6.96 14.99
N GLY A 218 27.41 6.69 15.00
CA GLY A 218 26.40 7.75 14.95
C GLY A 218 26.64 8.77 16.06
N SER A 219 26.42 10.06 15.76
CA SER A 219 26.51 11.13 16.75
C SER A 219 25.70 10.78 18.00
N ALA A 220 26.29 10.95 19.18
CA ALA A 220 25.60 10.72 20.45
C ALA A 220 24.24 11.43 20.44
N GLY A 221 23.18 10.72 20.83
CA GLY A 221 21.86 11.30 20.97
C GLY A 221 21.91 12.52 21.90
N HIS A 222 21.02 13.49 21.67
CA HIS A 222 20.88 14.65 22.55
C HIS A 222 20.84 14.19 24.02
N PRO A 223 21.52 14.91 24.95
CA PRO A 223 21.48 14.55 26.36
C PRO A 223 20.03 14.29 26.79
N GLY A 224 19.77 13.11 27.34
CA GLY A 224 18.46 12.82 27.90
C GLY A 224 18.11 13.92 28.89
N MET A 225 16.89 14.46 28.79
CA MET A 225 16.43 15.47 29.74
C MET A 225 16.72 14.98 31.17
N PRO A 226 17.15 15.87 32.08
CA PRO A 226 17.37 15.49 33.48
C PRO A 226 16.13 14.75 33.96
N GLY A 227 16.34 13.53 34.47
CA GLY A 227 15.26 12.66 34.89
C GLY A 227 14.34 13.42 35.83
N ARG A 228 13.16 13.81 35.33
CA ARG A 228 12.05 14.14 36.20
C ARG A 228 11.84 12.91 37.06
N SER A 229 11.87 13.12 38.37
CA SER A 229 11.39 12.17 39.37
C SER A 229 10.26 11.35 38.78
N VAL A 230 10.39 10.02 38.83
CA VAL A 230 9.40 9.05 38.34
C VAL A 230 8.13 9.20 39.18
N ASN A 231 7.39 10.28 38.96
CA ASN A 231 5.97 10.30 39.20
C ASN A 231 5.40 9.37 38.14
N ILE A 232 4.53 8.46 38.55
CA ILE A 232 3.71 7.68 37.64
C ILE A 232 2.80 8.70 36.94
N GLY A 233 3.30 9.32 35.88
CA GLY A 233 2.68 10.45 35.22
C GLY A 233 1.52 9.95 34.38
N TYR A 234 0.32 10.00 34.94
CA TYR A 234 -0.88 9.75 34.17
C TYR A 234 -1.04 10.86 33.12
N LEU A 235 -1.61 10.54 31.97
CA LEU A 235 -1.87 11.52 30.94
C LEU A 235 -3.33 11.94 31.00
N LEU A 236 -3.56 13.25 30.98
CA LEU A 236 -4.87 13.83 30.77
C LEU A 236 -4.90 14.47 29.39
N VAL A 237 -5.89 14.13 28.58
CA VAL A 237 -6.13 14.77 27.29
C VAL A 237 -7.35 15.65 27.39
N LYS A 238 -7.24 16.86 26.85
CA LYS A 238 -8.34 17.80 26.77
C LYS A 238 -8.52 18.25 25.32
N HIS A 239 -9.75 18.17 24.82
CA HIS A 239 -10.15 18.68 23.51
C HIS A 239 -10.99 19.94 23.69
N SER A 240 -10.67 21.00 22.95
CA SER A 240 -11.33 22.30 23.11
C SER A 240 -12.66 22.41 22.38
N GLN A 241 -12.87 21.62 21.31
CA GLN A 241 -13.95 21.82 20.34
C GLN A 241 -13.95 23.25 19.74
N THR A 242 -12.78 23.89 19.71
CA THR A 242 -12.51 25.20 19.11
C THR A 242 -11.18 25.18 18.36
N ASP A 243 -10.87 26.26 17.64
CA ASP A 243 -9.58 26.43 16.96
C ASP A 243 -8.46 26.91 17.90
N GLN A 244 -8.76 27.07 19.19
CA GLN A 244 -7.84 27.50 20.24
C GLN A 244 -7.39 26.32 21.12
N GLU A 245 -6.12 26.34 21.54
CA GLU A 245 -5.56 25.30 22.42
C GLU A 245 -6.22 25.33 23.81
N PRO A 246 -6.74 24.20 24.32
CA PRO A 246 -7.28 24.17 25.67
C PRO A 246 -6.15 24.24 26.70
N MET A 247 -6.37 24.96 27.79
CA MET A 247 -5.41 25.03 28.90
C MET A 247 -5.43 23.75 29.75
N CYS A 248 -4.27 23.32 30.23
CA CYS A 248 -4.19 22.26 31.23
C CYS A 248 -4.79 22.73 32.56
N PRO A 249 -5.48 21.85 33.32
CA PRO A 249 -5.93 22.16 34.67
C PRO A 249 -4.79 22.60 35.60
N VAL A 250 -5.13 23.41 36.60
CA VAL A 250 -4.16 23.95 37.56
C VAL A 250 -3.36 22.83 38.23
N GLY A 251 -2.03 22.99 38.25
CA GLY A 251 -1.08 22.01 38.82
C GLY A 251 -0.68 20.88 37.87
N MET A 252 -1.17 20.86 36.63
CA MET A 252 -0.75 19.91 35.60
C MET A 252 0.17 20.57 34.58
N ALA A 253 1.30 19.94 34.27
CA ALA A 253 2.23 20.44 33.27
C ALA A 253 1.76 20.09 31.86
N LYS A 254 1.76 21.07 30.95
CA LYS A 254 1.53 20.81 29.52
C LYS A 254 2.71 20.03 28.93
N LEU A 255 2.43 18.93 28.25
CA LEU A 255 3.43 18.16 27.51
C LEU A 255 3.48 18.62 26.05
N TRP A 256 2.34 18.63 25.35
CA TRP A 256 2.21 19.19 24.00
C TRP A 256 0.77 19.61 23.69
N SER A 257 0.61 20.33 22.59
CA SER A 257 -0.68 20.68 21.99
C SER A 257 -0.74 20.18 20.55
N GLY A 258 -1.94 20.04 20.02
CA GLY A 258 -2.16 19.45 18.69
C GLY A 258 -3.57 19.65 18.16
N TYR A 259 -3.98 18.73 17.32
CA TYR A 259 -5.27 18.64 16.65
C TYR A 259 -5.98 17.35 17.07
N SER A 260 -7.29 17.47 17.26
CA SER A 260 -8.15 16.44 17.82
C SER A 260 -8.51 15.38 16.77
N LEU A 261 -7.70 14.34 16.66
CA LEU A 261 -7.97 13.18 15.81
C LEU A 261 -9.06 12.30 16.44
N LEU A 262 -10.04 11.90 15.62
CA LEU A 262 -11.06 10.94 16.02
C LEU A 262 -10.72 9.54 15.50
N TYR A 263 -10.56 9.38 14.19
CA TYR A 263 -10.20 8.10 13.59
C TYR A 263 -9.61 8.23 12.18
N PHE A 264 -8.95 7.16 11.73
CA PHE A 264 -8.51 6.98 10.35
C PHE A 264 -9.41 5.97 9.65
N GLU A 265 -9.62 6.15 8.35
CA GLU A 265 -10.32 5.18 7.52
C GLU A 265 -9.40 4.83 6.33
N GLY A 266 -8.82 3.64 6.39
CA GLY A 266 -7.97 3.10 5.33
C GLY A 266 -8.58 1.82 4.81
N GLN A 267 -8.66 1.65 3.48
CA GLN A 267 -9.32 0.48 2.88
C GLN A 267 -10.77 0.31 3.36
N GLU A 268 -11.52 1.40 3.52
CA GLU A 268 -12.90 1.38 4.03
C GLU A 268 -13.02 0.71 5.41
N LYS A 269 -11.96 0.77 6.22
CA LYS A 269 -11.94 0.27 7.60
C LYS A 269 -11.53 1.36 8.57
N ALA A 270 -12.38 1.62 9.56
CA ALA A 270 -12.11 2.57 10.60
C ALA A 270 -11.16 2.03 11.66
N HIS A 271 -10.21 2.86 12.08
CA HIS A 271 -9.36 2.67 13.25
C HIS A 271 -9.37 3.92 14.12
N ASN A 272 -9.92 3.79 15.33
CA ASN A 272 -10.25 4.91 16.21
C ASN A 272 -9.15 5.19 17.23
N GLN A 273 -9.07 6.44 17.67
CA GLN A 273 -8.35 6.84 18.87
C GLN A 273 -9.37 7.26 19.94
N ASP A 274 -9.20 6.74 21.15
CA ASP A 274 -10.02 7.19 22.29
C ASP A 274 -9.65 8.65 22.62
N LEU A 275 -10.65 9.53 22.71
CA LEU A 275 -10.48 10.96 22.95
C LEU A 275 -9.94 11.26 24.37
N GLY A 276 -9.95 10.30 25.28
CA GLY A 276 -9.29 10.43 26.59
C GLY A 276 -7.82 10.02 26.57
N LEU A 277 -7.32 9.45 25.46
CA LEU A 277 -5.95 8.97 25.31
C LEU A 277 -5.14 9.89 24.40
N ALA A 278 -3.84 9.99 24.70
CA ALA A 278 -2.92 10.92 24.03
C ALA A 278 -2.80 10.72 22.51
N GLY A 279 -3.11 9.52 22.00
CA GLY A 279 -3.12 9.22 20.56
C GLY A 279 -4.15 10.02 19.76
N SER A 280 -5.22 10.51 20.40
CA SER A 280 -6.20 11.41 19.79
C SER A 280 -5.68 12.85 19.61
N CYS A 281 -4.50 13.19 20.14
CA CYS A 281 -3.94 14.54 20.07
C CYS A 281 -2.65 14.61 19.23
N LEU A 282 -2.82 14.72 17.91
CA LEU A 282 -1.71 14.78 16.96
C LEU A 282 -1.12 16.20 16.86
N GLN A 283 0.19 16.32 17.01
CA GLN A 283 0.88 17.63 16.94
C GLN A 283 0.78 18.32 15.57
N ARG A 284 0.58 17.53 14.50
CA ARG A 284 0.52 18.03 13.12
C ARG A 284 -0.76 17.55 12.48
N PHE A 285 -1.48 18.48 11.87
CA PHE A 285 -2.64 18.18 11.06
C PHE A 285 -2.22 17.80 9.63
N SER A 286 -2.94 16.86 9.04
CA SER A 286 -2.93 16.56 7.61
C SER A 286 -4.27 15.91 7.28
N THR A 287 -4.82 16.19 6.10
CA THR A 287 -5.99 15.44 5.59
C THR A 287 -5.65 13.96 5.37
N MET A 288 -4.38 13.65 5.11
CA MET A 288 -3.82 12.31 5.02
C MET A 288 -2.59 12.17 5.95
N PRO A 289 -2.79 11.81 7.23
CA PRO A 289 -1.71 11.70 8.21
C PRO A 289 -1.04 10.31 8.24
N PHE A 290 -1.41 9.39 7.34
CA PHE A 290 -0.84 8.05 7.25
C PHE A 290 -0.55 7.65 5.80
N LEU A 291 0.18 6.54 5.64
CA LEU A 291 0.45 5.85 4.39
C LEU A 291 0.19 4.36 4.60
N TYR A 292 0.06 3.60 3.51
CA TYR A 292 -0.03 2.15 3.58
C TYR A 292 1.05 1.52 2.70
N CYS A 293 1.52 0.33 3.10
CA CYS A 293 2.51 -0.43 2.36
C CYS A 293 1.96 -1.82 2.05
N ASN A 294 2.39 -2.40 0.93
CA ASN A 294 2.05 -3.77 0.56
C ASN A 294 3.21 -4.74 0.88
N PRO A 295 2.99 -6.07 0.83
CA PRO A 295 4.05 -7.06 1.05
C PRO A 295 5.18 -7.06 0.00
N GLY A 296 5.08 -6.25 -1.06
CA GLY A 296 6.10 -6.09 -2.09
C GLY A 296 7.07 -4.94 -1.82
N ASP A 297 7.17 -4.49 -0.56
CA ASP A 297 8.01 -3.35 -0.13
C ASP A 297 7.71 -2.03 -0.87
N VAL A 298 6.46 -1.86 -1.34
CA VAL A 298 5.99 -0.61 -1.96
C VAL A 298 4.98 0.08 -1.06
N CYS A 299 5.23 1.36 -0.77
CA CYS A 299 4.36 2.20 0.04
C CYS A 299 3.68 3.28 -0.80
N TYR A 300 2.45 3.61 -0.45
CA TYR A 300 1.61 4.59 -1.12
C TYR A 300 1.14 5.63 -0.13
N TYR A 301 1.39 6.90 -0.46
CA TYR A 301 0.93 8.04 0.32
C TYR A 301 -0.11 8.81 -0.49
N ALA A 302 -1.28 9.07 0.11
CA ALA A 302 -2.36 9.84 -0.50
C ALA A 302 -2.72 9.44 -1.95
N SER A 303 -2.46 8.17 -2.33
CA SER A 303 -2.63 7.66 -3.69
C SER A 303 -3.95 6.88 -3.88
N ARG A 304 -4.81 6.93 -2.86
CA ARG A 304 -6.10 6.23 -2.79
C ARG A 304 -7.14 7.12 -2.09
N ASN A 305 -8.40 6.68 -2.09
CA ASN A 305 -9.53 7.38 -1.48
C ASN A 305 -9.66 7.17 0.05
N ASP A 306 -8.54 7.04 0.75
CA ASP A 306 -8.55 6.94 2.21
C ASP A 306 -8.88 8.30 2.86
N LYS A 307 -9.30 8.27 4.12
CA LYS A 307 -9.85 9.44 4.82
C LYS A 307 -9.34 9.55 6.25
N SER A 308 -9.47 10.75 6.80
CA SER A 308 -9.26 11.01 8.22
C SER A 308 -10.41 11.82 8.78
N TYR A 309 -10.69 11.61 10.07
CA TYR A 309 -11.80 12.27 10.75
C TYR A 309 -11.30 12.93 12.02
N TRP A 310 -11.77 14.15 12.24
CA TRP A 310 -11.27 15.03 13.28
C TRP A 310 -12.43 15.61 14.06
N LEU A 311 -12.28 15.74 15.38
CA LEU A 311 -13.23 16.48 16.18
C LEU A 311 -13.26 17.93 15.67
N SER A 312 -14.44 18.52 15.57
CA SER A 312 -14.61 19.79 14.88
C SER A 312 -15.04 20.93 15.79
N THR A 313 -14.88 22.16 15.28
CA THR A 313 -15.22 23.40 15.98
C THR A 313 -16.63 23.88 15.68
N THR A 314 -17.11 24.86 16.45
CA THR A 314 -18.39 25.56 16.28
C THR A 314 -18.50 26.42 15.01
N ALA A 315 -17.51 26.39 14.12
CA ALA A 315 -17.57 27.08 12.83
C ALA A 315 -18.82 26.66 12.02
N PRO A 316 -19.44 27.60 11.28
CA PRO A 316 -20.65 27.33 10.52
C PRO A 316 -20.40 26.32 9.40
N LEU A 317 -21.36 25.42 9.18
CA LEU A 317 -21.29 24.39 8.14
C LEU A 317 -20.99 25.05 6.77
N PRO A 318 -19.87 24.70 6.11
CA PRO A 318 -19.55 25.25 4.81
C PRO A 318 -20.49 24.66 3.75
N MET A 319 -20.83 25.48 2.74
CA MET A 319 -21.69 25.03 1.63
C MET A 319 -20.96 24.11 0.64
N MET A 320 -19.64 24.15 0.63
CA MET A 320 -18.76 23.37 -0.25
C MET A 320 -17.58 22.81 0.56
N PRO A 321 -16.90 21.76 0.08
CA PRO A 321 -15.69 21.25 0.72
C PRO A 321 -14.62 22.35 0.85
N VAL A 322 -14.08 22.52 2.06
CA VAL A 322 -13.02 23.48 2.36
C VAL A 322 -11.66 22.86 2.07
N VAL A 323 -10.70 23.70 1.65
CA VAL A 323 -9.35 23.28 1.22
C VAL A 323 -8.26 24.01 2.01
N GLU A 324 -7.10 23.36 2.14
CA GLU A 324 -5.88 23.97 2.67
C GLU A 324 -6.08 24.77 3.97
N ASP A 325 -5.84 26.09 3.93
CA ASP A 325 -5.91 26.97 5.10
C ASP A 325 -7.34 27.22 5.59
N GLU A 326 -8.35 27.08 4.73
CA GLU A 326 -9.76 27.22 5.09
C GLU A 326 -10.25 26.06 5.99
N ILE A 327 -9.48 24.97 6.07
CA ILE A 327 -9.76 23.84 6.97
C ILE A 327 -9.48 24.22 8.43
N LYS A 328 -8.48 25.07 8.70
CA LYS A 328 -7.97 25.36 10.06
C LYS A 328 -9.07 25.74 11.06
N PRO A 329 -10.02 26.63 10.74
CA PRO A 329 -11.08 27.02 11.68
C PRO A 329 -12.01 25.88 12.07
N TYR A 330 -12.07 24.80 11.29
CA TYR A 330 -12.97 23.66 11.51
C TYR A 330 -12.39 22.55 12.37
N ILE A 331 -11.07 22.52 12.58
CA ILE A 331 -10.41 21.43 13.32
C ILE A 331 -10.24 21.81 14.79
N SER A 332 -10.80 20.99 15.68
CA SER A 332 -10.64 21.15 17.12
C SER A 332 -9.18 20.99 17.54
N ARG A 333 -8.74 21.82 18.48
CA ARG A 333 -7.42 21.70 19.12
C ARG A 333 -7.49 20.87 20.39
N CYS A 334 -6.35 20.29 20.76
CA CYS A 334 -6.19 19.50 21.97
C CYS A 334 -4.88 19.81 22.69
N THR A 335 -4.84 19.46 23.96
CA THR A 335 -3.64 19.55 24.80
C THR A 335 -3.51 18.28 25.63
N VAL A 336 -2.28 17.77 25.73
CA VAL A 336 -1.94 16.65 26.61
C VAL A 336 -1.17 17.16 27.81
N CYS A 337 -1.63 16.77 29.00
CA CYS A 337 -1.15 17.25 30.28
C CYS A 337 -0.63 16.07 31.12
N GLU A 338 0.43 16.31 31.88
CA GLU A 338 0.90 15.40 32.92
C GLU A 338 0.04 15.57 34.17
N ALA A 339 -0.69 14.51 34.54
CA ALA A 339 -1.61 14.48 35.65
C ALA A 339 -1.04 13.66 36.83
N PRO A 340 -1.34 14.06 38.08
CA PRO A 340 -0.87 13.35 39.26
C PRO A 340 -1.57 12.00 39.46
N ALA A 341 -2.80 11.83 38.99
CA ALA A 341 -3.60 10.62 39.15
C ALA A 341 -4.46 10.33 37.90
N VAL A 342 -5.06 9.14 37.84
CA VAL A 342 -6.00 8.75 36.78
C VAL A 342 -7.25 9.62 36.82
N ALA A 343 -7.67 10.10 35.66
CA ALA A 343 -8.98 10.71 35.45
C ALA A 343 -9.95 9.70 34.83
N ILE A 344 -11.22 9.75 35.25
CA ILE A 344 -12.31 8.93 34.72
C ILE A 344 -13.52 9.79 34.40
N ALA A 345 -14.38 9.33 33.50
CA ALA A 345 -15.71 9.89 33.29
C ALA A 345 -16.75 9.13 34.12
N VAL A 346 -17.69 9.86 34.71
CA VAL A 346 -18.92 9.32 35.30
C VAL A 346 -20.12 9.87 34.53
N HIS A 347 -21.13 9.03 34.31
CA HIS A 347 -22.31 9.36 33.51
C HIS A 347 -23.58 9.19 34.35
N SER A 348 -24.50 10.16 34.31
CA SER A 348 -25.72 10.12 35.12
C SER A 348 -26.84 9.29 34.50
N GLN A 349 -26.90 9.25 33.17
CA GLN A 349 -28.13 8.83 32.45
C GLN A 349 -29.35 9.64 32.89
N ASP A 350 -29.12 10.89 33.28
CA ASP A 350 -30.12 11.85 33.70
C ASP A 350 -29.72 13.27 33.23
N SER A 351 -30.67 14.19 33.29
CA SER A 351 -30.48 15.61 33.02
C SER A 351 -29.61 16.30 34.09
N SER A 352 -29.55 15.73 35.30
CA SER A 352 -28.66 16.19 36.37
C SER A 352 -27.21 15.77 36.13
N ILE A 353 -26.28 16.60 36.63
CA ILE A 353 -24.85 16.33 36.53
C ILE A 353 -24.47 15.28 37.58
N PRO A 354 -23.81 14.17 37.21
CA PRO A 354 -23.39 13.16 38.17
C PRO A 354 -22.28 13.68 39.09
N PHE A 355 -22.35 13.36 40.37
CA PHE A 355 -21.30 13.72 41.32
C PHE A 355 -20.03 12.88 41.13
N CYS A 356 -18.87 13.50 41.36
CA CYS A 356 -17.63 12.73 41.46
C CYS A 356 -17.66 11.79 42.68
N PRO A 357 -17.02 10.61 42.59
CA PRO A 357 -16.90 9.70 43.73
C PRO A 357 -16.18 10.35 44.92
N GLU A 358 -16.45 9.85 46.13
CA GLU A 358 -15.79 10.36 47.34
C GLU A 358 -14.26 10.27 47.23
N GLY A 359 -13.56 11.35 47.58
CA GLY A 359 -12.10 11.44 47.43
C GLY A 359 -11.63 11.75 46.00
N TRP A 360 -12.51 12.22 45.11
CA TRP A 360 -12.16 12.68 43.76
C TRP A 360 -12.51 14.16 43.59
N ARG A 361 -11.73 14.86 42.77
CA ARG A 361 -11.97 16.25 42.36
C ARG A 361 -12.52 16.32 40.95
N SER A 362 -13.39 17.30 40.72
CA SER A 362 -13.91 17.60 39.38
C SER A 362 -12.84 18.25 38.51
N LEU A 363 -12.81 17.87 37.23
CA LEU A 363 -12.02 18.53 36.19
C LEU A 363 -12.91 19.34 35.24
N TRP A 364 -13.94 18.71 34.67
CA TRP A 364 -14.97 19.38 33.86
C TRP A 364 -16.27 18.58 33.85
N ILE A 365 -17.32 19.19 33.32
CA ILE A 365 -18.64 18.59 33.10
C ILE A 365 -18.95 18.59 31.60
N GLY A 366 -19.86 17.74 31.16
CA GLY A 366 -20.19 17.64 29.75
C GLY A 366 -21.43 16.83 29.44
N TYR A 367 -21.43 16.27 28.25
CA TYR A 367 -22.44 15.38 27.69
C TYR A 367 -21.83 14.03 27.32
N SER A 368 -22.61 12.98 27.53
CA SER A 368 -22.19 11.58 27.40
C SER A 368 -22.11 11.15 25.93
N PHE A 369 -20.95 11.32 25.30
CA PHE A 369 -20.65 10.90 23.93
C PHE A 369 -20.27 9.42 23.88
N LEU A 370 -21.01 8.63 23.12
CA LEU A 370 -20.87 7.18 23.07
C LEU A 370 -20.14 6.71 21.81
N MET A 371 -20.68 7.04 20.63
CA MET A 371 -20.16 6.55 19.36
C MET A 371 -20.53 7.47 18.18
N HIS A 372 -19.98 7.16 17.01
CA HIS A 372 -20.18 7.91 15.78
C HIS A 372 -20.03 7.00 14.56
N THR A 373 -20.67 7.39 13.45
CA THR A 373 -20.55 6.75 12.14
C THR A 373 -20.55 7.79 11.03
N ALA A 374 -19.94 7.47 9.89
CA ALA A 374 -19.93 8.35 8.72
C ALA A 374 -20.00 7.61 7.39
N ALA A 375 -18.89 7.52 6.65
CA ALA A 375 -18.86 6.87 5.35
C ALA A 375 -19.14 5.37 5.48
N GLY A 376 -20.06 4.86 4.67
CA GLY A 376 -20.58 3.49 4.82
C GLY A 376 -21.28 3.32 6.17
N ASP A 377 -20.93 2.27 6.88
CA ASP A 377 -21.29 1.97 8.26
C ASP A 377 -20.08 2.03 9.22
N GLU A 378 -18.96 2.57 8.74
CA GLU A 378 -17.72 2.67 9.52
C GLU A 378 -17.76 3.86 10.49
N GLY A 379 -16.95 3.75 11.54
CA GLY A 379 -16.86 4.71 12.63
C GLY A 379 -16.28 4.07 13.88
N GLY A 380 -16.74 4.48 15.05
CA GLY A 380 -16.31 3.90 16.32
C GLY A 380 -16.90 4.57 17.53
N GLY A 381 -16.30 4.33 18.69
CA GLY A 381 -16.85 4.78 19.97
C GLY A 381 -15.80 5.11 21.00
N GLN A 382 -16.28 5.60 22.14
CA GLN A 382 -15.49 5.95 23.30
C GLN A 382 -15.70 4.92 24.40
N SER A 383 -14.67 4.67 25.21
CA SER A 383 -14.89 3.99 26.49
C SER A 383 -15.65 4.91 27.43
N LEU A 384 -16.77 4.46 28.01
CA LEU A 384 -17.57 5.28 28.94
C LEU A 384 -16.84 5.62 30.25
N SER A 385 -15.77 4.91 30.60
CA SER A 385 -14.93 5.29 31.74
C SER A 385 -13.84 6.30 31.37
N SER A 386 -13.57 6.47 30.07
CA SER A 386 -12.54 7.39 29.57
C SER A 386 -13.04 8.83 29.60
N PRO A 387 -12.20 9.82 29.93
CA PRO A 387 -12.55 11.23 29.75
C PRO A 387 -13.06 11.59 28.33
N GLY A 388 -12.68 10.80 27.32
CA GLY A 388 -13.11 10.97 25.92
C GLY A 388 -14.60 10.79 25.68
N SER A 389 -15.32 10.06 26.54
CA SER A 389 -16.78 9.94 26.47
C SER A 389 -17.53 11.17 27.02
N CYS A 390 -16.81 12.16 27.58
CA CYS A 390 -17.42 13.33 28.22
C CYS A 390 -17.00 14.63 27.54
N LEU A 391 -17.68 14.97 26.43
CA LEU A 391 -17.46 16.21 25.68
C LEU A 391 -18.10 17.39 26.41
N GLU A 392 -17.35 18.49 26.59
CA GLU A 392 -17.84 19.69 27.29
C GLU A 392 -19.08 20.29 26.59
N ASP A 393 -19.06 20.31 25.26
CA ASP A 393 -20.15 20.84 24.46
C ASP A 393 -20.87 19.77 23.63
N PHE A 394 -22.20 19.73 23.77
CA PHE A 394 -23.05 18.94 22.90
C PHE A 394 -23.11 19.52 21.49
N ARG A 395 -22.90 18.65 20.49
CA ARG A 395 -23.08 18.98 19.07
C ARG A 395 -23.65 17.78 18.32
N ALA A 396 -24.65 18.01 17.47
CA ALA A 396 -25.23 16.95 16.65
C ALA A 396 -24.21 16.34 15.66
N THR A 397 -23.28 17.16 15.16
CA THR A 397 -22.18 16.75 14.28
C THR A 397 -20.84 17.22 14.87
N PRO A 398 -20.28 16.49 15.85
CA PRO A 398 -19.09 16.92 16.60
C PRO A 398 -17.77 16.70 15.84
N PHE A 399 -17.81 16.19 14.61
CA PHE A 399 -16.62 15.84 13.83
C PHE A 399 -16.79 16.15 12.33
N ILE A 400 -15.66 16.34 11.66
CA ILE A 400 -15.57 16.62 10.22
C ILE A 400 -14.79 15.50 9.52
N GLU A 401 -15.14 15.24 8.26
CA GLU A 401 -14.44 14.26 7.41
C GLU A 401 -13.49 14.98 6.47
N CYS A 402 -12.26 14.49 6.39
CA CYS A 402 -11.24 14.98 5.49
C CYS A 402 -10.88 13.89 4.48
N ASN A 403 -11.01 14.23 3.20
CA ASN A 403 -10.58 13.39 2.10
C ASN A 403 -9.08 13.57 1.90
N GLY A 404 -8.32 12.50 2.12
CA GLY A 404 -6.87 12.60 2.23
C GLY A 404 -6.21 13.03 0.92
N ALA A 405 -6.47 12.32 -0.18
CA ALA A 405 -5.86 12.60 -1.48
C ALA A 405 -6.30 13.95 -2.09
N ARG A 406 -7.53 14.37 -1.81
CA ARG A 406 -8.07 15.63 -2.35
C ARG A 406 -7.70 16.86 -1.52
N GLY A 407 -7.20 16.67 -0.30
CA GLY A 407 -6.87 17.79 0.59
C GLY A 407 -8.10 18.62 1.00
N THR A 408 -9.28 18.02 1.00
CA THR A 408 -10.56 18.70 1.29
C THR A 408 -11.21 18.16 2.55
N CYS A 409 -11.93 18.99 3.31
CA CYS A 409 -12.77 18.54 4.42
C CYS A 409 -14.21 19.03 4.29
N HIS A 410 -15.18 18.21 4.73
CA HIS A 410 -16.60 18.54 4.59
C HIS A 410 -17.51 17.79 5.58
N TYR A 411 -18.71 18.34 5.79
CA TYR A 411 -19.77 17.71 6.55
C TYR A 411 -20.77 17.04 5.60
N PHE A 412 -20.98 15.74 5.76
CA PHE A 412 -21.93 14.99 4.94
C PHE A 412 -23.14 14.59 5.79
N ALA A 413 -24.29 14.42 5.15
CA ALA A 413 -25.56 14.14 5.83
C ALA A 413 -25.62 12.78 6.52
N ASN A 414 -24.75 11.84 6.15
CA ASN A 414 -24.63 10.51 6.75
C ASN A 414 -23.77 10.47 8.03
N LYS A 415 -23.32 11.63 8.53
CA LYS A 415 -22.59 11.70 9.79
C LYS A 415 -23.56 11.64 10.96
N TYR A 416 -23.42 10.60 11.78
CA TYR A 416 -24.21 10.44 12.99
C TYR A 416 -23.32 10.47 14.23
N SER A 417 -23.84 11.08 15.29
CA SER A 417 -23.28 11.01 16.64
C SER A 417 -24.32 10.39 17.56
N PHE A 418 -23.84 9.54 18.47
CA PHE A 418 -24.67 8.78 19.39
C PHE A 418 -24.26 9.15 20.82
N TRP A 419 -25.27 9.38 21.65
CA TRP A 419 -25.12 9.90 23.00
C TRP A 419 -25.91 9.01 23.96
N LEU A 420 -25.47 8.88 25.21
CA LEU A 420 -26.29 8.23 26.22
C LEU A 420 -27.54 9.07 26.49
N THR A 421 -28.69 8.42 26.65
CA THR A 421 -29.96 9.09 26.89
C THR A 421 -30.19 9.31 28.39
N THR A 422 -31.10 10.24 28.70
CA THR A 422 -31.70 10.31 30.04
C THR A 422 -32.74 9.21 30.21
N ILE A 423 -32.88 8.67 31.42
CA ILE A 423 -33.85 7.63 31.77
C ILE A 423 -34.51 8.02 33.09
N ASP A 424 -35.84 8.18 33.07
CA ASP A 424 -36.59 8.65 34.25
C ASP A 424 -36.71 7.58 35.35
N ASP A 425 -36.72 6.30 34.96
CA ASP A 425 -36.86 5.15 35.87
C ASP A 425 -35.54 4.39 36.06
N ASN A 426 -35.34 3.83 37.25
CA ASN A 426 -34.17 2.99 37.58
C ASN A 426 -34.01 1.76 36.66
N PHE A 427 -35.09 1.31 36.01
CA PHE A 427 -35.07 0.24 35.03
C PHE A 427 -36.18 0.48 34.00
N HIS A 428 -35.78 0.69 32.75
CA HIS A 428 -36.70 1.00 31.66
C HIS A 428 -36.60 -0.07 30.58
N SER A 429 -37.63 -0.92 30.47
CA SER A 429 -37.65 -2.07 29.56
C SER A 429 -38.33 -1.79 28.21
N SER A 430 -39.11 -0.72 28.12
CA SER A 430 -39.92 -0.39 26.93
C SER A 430 -39.74 1.09 26.54
N PRO A 431 -38.71 1.43 25.75
CA PRO A 431 -38.45 2.81 25.36
C PRO A 431 -39.58 3.37 24.48
N SER A 432 -40.05 4.59 24.80
CA SER A 432 -40.91 5.37 23.91
C SER A 432 -40.07 5.98 22.78
N SER A 433 -40.47 5.74 21.54
CA SER A 433 -39.81 6.33 20.37
C SER A 433 -40.19 7.80 20.26
N ASP A 434 -39.20 8.69 20.10
CA ASP A 434 -39.42 10.12 19.93
C ASP A 434 -38.45 10.69 18.88
N THR A 435 -38.84 11.81 18.25
CA THR A 435 -38.01 12.56 17.30
C THR A 435 -37.77 13.97 17.82
N LEU A 436 -36.57 14.18 18.36
CA LEU A 436 -36.21 15.42 19.01
C LEU A 436 -35.76 16.49 18.01
N LYS A 437 -36.33 17.68 18.11
CA LYS A 437 -35.92 18.88 17.35
C LYS A 437 -35.29 19.92 18.28
N ALA A 438 -34.59 20.89 17.69
CA ALA A 438 -33.83 21.93 18.39
C ALA A 438 -34.54 22.48 19.63
N GLY A 439 -33.82 22.59 20.75
CA GLY A 439 -34.33 23.03 22.06
C GLY A 439 -34.62 21.90 23.05
N LEU A 440 -35.22 20.79 22.59
CA LEU A 440 -35.55 19.62 23.44
C LEU A 440 -34.49 18.53 23.43
N ILE A 441 -33.48 18.66 22.57
CA ILE A 441 -32.43 17.65 22.40
C ILE A 441 -31.63 17.48 23.70
N ARG A 442 -31.23 18.58 24.34
CA ARG A 442 -30.34 18.54 25.52
C ARG A 442 -30.98 17.90 26.74
N THR A 443 -32.31 17.93 26.86
CA THR A 443 -33.01 17.33 28.02
C THR A 443 -32.98 15.80 27.96
N HIS A 444 -32.79 15.22 26.78
CA HIS A 444 -32.74 13.78 26.56
C HIS A 444 -31.32 13.22 26.49
N ILE A 445 -30.30 14.07 26.66
CA ILE A 445 -28.90 13.65 26.63
C ILE A 445 -28.35 13.61 28.05
N SER A 446 -27.86 12.43 28.42
CA SER A 446 -27.17 12.15 29.67
C SER A 446 -26.01 13.12 29.88
N ARG A 447 -25.88 13.58 31.13
CA ARG A 447 -24.75 14.40 31.56
C ARG A 447 -23.61 13.54 32.07
N CYS A 448 -22.42 14.11 32.04
CA CYS A 448 -21.24 13.48 32.56
C CYS A 448 -20.35 14.47 33.31
N GLN A 449 -19.47 13.94 34.13
CA GLN A 449 -18.45 14.68 34.84
C GLN A 449 -17.13 13.90 34.79
N VAL A 450 -16.04 14.59 34.49
CA VAL A 450 -14.70 14.00 34.54
C VAL A 450 -14.07 14.31 35.88
N CYS A 451 -13.63 13.25 36.54
CA CYS A 451 -13.16 13.28 37.92
C CYS A 451 -11.75 12.71 37.98
N MET A 452 -10.92 13.23 38.90
CA MET A 452 -9.59 12.69 39.16
C MET A 452 -9.39 12.48 40.66
N LYS A 453 -8.79 11.37 41.04
CA LYS A 453 -8.56 11.02 42.45
C LYS A 453 -7.65 12.06 43.12
N TYR A 454 -7.94 12.45 44.37
CA TYR A 454 -6.98 13.17 45.19
C TYR A 454 -5.81 12.23 45.52
N LEU A 455 -4.57 12.74 45.41
CA LEU A 455 -3.40 12.07 45.95
C LEU A 455 -3.14 12.55 47.38
#